data_AF-A0A931DB74-F1
#
_entry.id   AF-A0A931DB74-F1
#
_cell.length_a   1.000
_cell.length_b   1.000
_cell.length_c   1.000
_cell.angle_alpha   90.00
_cell.angle_beta   90.00
_cell.angle_gamma   90.00
#
_symmetry.space_group_name_H-M   'P 1'
#
loop_
_entity.id
_entity.type
_entity.pdbx_description
1 polymer ?
#
loop_
_entity_poly.entity_id
_entity_poly.type
_entity_poly.pdbx_seq_one_letter_code
_entity_poly.pdbx_strand_id
1 'polypeptide(L)' 'MSITICEDCGRTHPTDWVRAQNLFSPQPVYYRATYPDAPKRATRRQAMQDACQYHKEQTS' A
#
# COMPACT_ATOMS: atom_id res chain seq x y z
N MET A 1 8.46 6.78 15.43
CA MET A 1 7.93 6.32 14.13
C MET A 1 7.02 5.13 14.40
N SER A 2 5.71 5.28 14.23
CA SER A 2 4.75 4.23 14.55
C SER A 2 4.66 3.26 13.37
N ILE A 3 5.26 2.10 13.53
CA ILE A 3 5.11 0.95 12.65
C ILE A 3 3.62 0.56 12.62
N THR A 4 2.98 0.72 11.46
CA THR A 4 1.60 0.27 11.28
C THR A 4 1.66 -1.20 10.88
N ILE A 5 1.38 -2.08 11.84
CA ILE A 5 1.23 -3.51 11.59
C ILE A 5 -0.08 -3.68 10.81
N CYS A 6 -0.05 -4.33 9.65
CA CYS A 6 -1.30 -4.74 9.02
C CYS A 6 -1.74 -6.03 9.69
N GLU A 7 -2.84 -5.96 10.45
CA GLU A 7 -3.39 -7.09 11.21
C GLU A 7 -3.68 -8.31 10.31
N ASP A 8 -4.00 -8.08 9.03
CA ASP A 8 -4.28 -9.13 8.05
C ASP A 8 -3.07 -9.98 7.64
N CYS A 9 -1.85 -9.42 7.64
CA CYS A 9 -0.65 -10.16 7.21
C CYS A 9 0.46 -10.26 8.26
N GLY A 10 0.19 -9.79 9.48
CA GLY A 10 1.07 -9.96 10.65
C GLY A 10 2.44 -9.31 10.50
N ARG A 11 2.63 -8.44 9.50
CA ARG A 11 3.91 -7.81 9.20
C ARG A 11 3.84 -6.30 9.44
N THR A 12 4.96 -5.80 9.94
CA THR A 12 5.32 -4.39 9.93
C THR A 12 5.47 -3.93 8.48
N HIS A 13 4.61 -3.03 8.01
CA HIS A 13 4.81 -2.42 6.69
C HIS A 13 5.69 -1.19 6.84
N PRO A 14 6.86 -1.15 6.16
CA PRO A 14 7.52 0.11 5.89
C PRO A 14 6.53 1.08 5.26
N THR A 15 6.61 2.35 5.66
CA THR A 15 5.81 3.42 5.05
C THR A 15 5.99 3.49 3.53
N ASP A 16 7.09 2.94 2.99
CA ASP A 16 7.46 2.91 1.57
C ASP A 16 6.70 1.89 0.71
N TRP A 17 5.90 1.01 1.33
CA TRP A 17 5.10 0.02 0.59
C TRP A 17 3.93 0.61 -0.19
N VAL A 18 3.54 1.84 0.17
CA VAL A 18 2.48 2.57 -0.51
C VAL A 18 2.94 3.97 -0.78
N ARG A 19 2.90 4.36 -2.06
CA ARG A 19 3.22 5.71 -2.50
C ARG A 19 1.94 6.48 -2.82
N ALA A 20 1.84 7.69 -2.29
CA ALA A 20 0.82 8.64 -2.75
C ALA A 20 1.18 9.11 -4.16
N GLN A 21 0.27 8.94 -5.10
CA GLN A 21 0.37 9.45 -6.46
C GLN A 21 -0.44 10.74 -6.57
N ASN A 22 0.21 11.87 -6.27
CA ASN A 22 -0.18 13.25 -6.61
C ASN A 22 0.38 14.20 -5.54
N LEU A 23 1.70 14.44 -5.55
CA LEU A 23 2.27 15.43 -4.63
C LEU A 23 1.87 16.88 -4.99
N PHE A 24 1.34 17.15 -6.19
CA PHE A 24 1.10 18.51 -6.70
C PHE A 24 -0.07 18.67 -7.69
N SER A 25 -1.12 17.84 -7.64
CA SER A 25 -2.26 17.94 -8.58
C SER A 25 -3.56 18.31 -7.86
N PRO A 26 -4.43 19.18 -8.42
CA PRO A 26 -5.78 19.44 -7.90
C PRO A 26 -6.73 18.23 -8.02
N GLN A 27 -6.25 17.12 -8.58
CA GLN A 27 -6.99 15.87 -8.70
C GLN A 27 -7.02 15.09 -7.37
N PRO A 28 -7.93 14.11 -7.22
CA PRO A 28 -8.02 13.31 -6.02
C PRO A 28 -6.69 12.61 -5.73
N VAL A 29 -6.31 12.53 -4.45
CA VAL A 29 -5.13 11.78 -4.02
C VAL A 29 -5.44 10.28 -4.14
N TYR A 30 -4.60 9.55 -4.87
CA TYR A 30 -4.67 8.10 -4.94
C TYR A 30 -3.41 7.49 -4.34
N TYR A 31 -3.56 6.30 -3.79
CA TYR A 31 -2.50 5.50 -3.21
C TYR A 31 -2.29 4.26 -4.06
N ARG A 32 -1.05 3.88 -4.30
CA ARG A 32 -0.70 2.66 -5.02
C ARG A 32 0.36 1.90 -4.24
N ALA A 33 0.20 0.59 -4.16
CA ALA A 33 1.21 -0.29 -3.61
C ALA A 33 2.45 -0.38 -4.51
N THR A 34 3.59 -0.72 -3.91
CA THR A 34 4.89 -0.78 -4.60
C THR A 34 5.12 -2.14 -5.28
N TYR A 35 4.28 -2.51 -6.25
CA TYR A 35 4.45 -3.70 -7.10
C TYR A 35 3.90 -3.50 -8.53
N PRO A 36 4.33 -4.33 -9.52
CA PRO A 36 3.86 -4.22 -10.91
C PRO A 36 2.33 -4.35 -10.99
N ASP A 37 1.67 -3.48 -11.76
CA ASP A 37 0.20 -3.50 -11.93
C ASP A 37 -0.67 -3.30 -10.67
N ALA A 38 -0.08 -2.82 -9.57
CA ALA A 38 -0.86 -2.48 -8.37
C ALA A 38 -2.02 -1.51 -8.69
N PRO A 39 -3.26 -1.80 -8.24
CA PRO A 39 -4.40 -0.93 -8.48
C PRO A 39 -4.27 0.38 -7.71
N LYS A 40 -4.86 1.45 -8.26
CA LYS A 40 -4.98 2.74 -7.57
C LYS A 40 -6.12 2.65 -6.56
N ARG A 41 -5.84 3.02 -5.31
CA ARG A 41 -6.81 3.02 -4.21
C ARG A 41 -7.04 4.44 -3.70
N ALA A 42 -8.22 4.69 -3.15
CA ALA A 42 -8.56 5.98 -2.56
C ALA A 42 -7.85 6.21 -1.22
N THR A 43 -7.48 5.13 -0.51
CA THR A 43 -6.86 5.21 0.81
C THR A 43 -5.55 4.43 0.89
N ARG A 44 -4.63 4.91 1.73
CA ARG A 44 -3.36 4.23 2.00
C ARG A 44 -3.57 2.82 2.57
N ARG A 45 -4.60 2.64 3.39
CA ARG A 45 -4.95 1.35 4.01
C ARG A 45 -5.32 0.29 2.97
N GLN A 46 -6.14 0.63 1.97
CA GLN A 46 -6.48 -0.29 0.88
C GLN A 46 -5.25 -0.70 0.07
N ALA A 47 -4.39 0.26 -0.29
CA ALA A 47 -3.15 -0.05 -1.00
C ALA A 47 -2.20 -0.91 -0.13
N MET A 48 -2.19 -0.76 1.19
CA MET A 48 -1.43 -1.65 2.08
C MET A 48 -1.99 -3.08 2.08
N GLN A 49 -3.31 -3.25 2.06
CA GLN A 49 -3.94 -4.57 1.97
C GLN A 49 -3.57 -5.27 0.66
N ASP A 50 -3.61 -4.55 -0.46
CA ASP A 50 -3.18 -5.09 -1.76
C ASP A 50 -1.71 -5.52 -1.74
N ALA A 51 -0.84 -4.73 -1.09
CA ALA A 51 0.58 -5.07 -0.94
C ALA A 51 0.79 -6.31 -0.05
N CYS A 52 0.04 -6.43 1.06
CA CYS A 52 0.02 -7.64 1.89
C CYS A 52 -0.36 -8.87 1.07
N GLN A 53 -1.45 -8.77 0.29
CA GLN A 53 -1.98 -9.88 -0.51
C GLN A 53 -0.94 -10.37 -1.53
N TYR A 54 -0.39 -9.44 -2.31
CA TYR A 54 0.64 -9.75 -3.30
C TYR A 54 1.89 -10.41 -2.68
N HIS A 55 2.30 -9.97 -1.49
CA HIS A 55 3.40 -10.62 -0.78
C HIS A 55 3.04 -12.02 -0.27
N LYS A 56 1.83 -12.25 0.24
CA LYS A 56 1.39 -13.59 0.66
C LYS A 56 1.40 -14.55 -0.53
N GLU A 57 0.93 -14.11 -1.69
CA GLU A 57 0.89 -14.90 -2.93
C GLU A 57 2.30 -15.26 -3.43
N GLN A 58 3.30 -14.39 -3.23
CA GLN A 58 4.69 -14.70 -3.57
C GLN A 58 5.42 -15.59 -2.55
N THR A 59 4.89 -15.73 -1.34
CA THR A 59 5.54 -16.50 -0.26
C THR A 59 4.87 -17.85 0.02
N SER A 60 3.77 -18.18 -0.67
CA SER A 60 3.15 -19.52 -0.66
C SER A 60 3.64 -20.34 -1.84
#